data_AF-A0A8T4S7W0-F1
#
_entry.id   AF-A0A8T4S7W0-F1
#
_cell.length_a   1.000
_cell.length_b   1.000
_cell.length_c   1.000
_cell.angle_alpha   90.00
_cell.angle_beta   90.00
_cell.angle_gamma   90.00
#
_symmetry.space_group_name_H-M   'P 1'
#
loop_
_entity.id
_entity.type
_entity.pdbx_description
1 polymer ?
#
loop_
_entity_poly.entity_id
_entity_poly.type
_entity_poly.pdbx_seq_one_letter_code
_entity_poly.pdbx_strand_id
1 'polypeptide(L)'
;MANNETMAKISIWIHLLIMISLVWIPFFIPLSIWPKRPLWHFIFLIAIMVLGVITAMIYRIRYNSRNYFICSLNLITQRIRGYKYSDKRNYNYSHLKEILQFFKIKIPTGFSPKILMVTTFITLINFILYLF
;
A
#
# COMPACT_ATOMS: atom_id res chain seq x y z
N MET A 1 -1.34 14.42 -22.53
CA MET A 1 -0.62 14.43 -21.24
C MET A 1 -1.50 14.82 -20.06
N ALA A 2 -2.35 15.85 -20.16
CA ALA A 2 -3.30 16.24 -19.10
C ALA A 2 -4.21 15.09 -18.64
N ASN A 3 -4.76 14.29 -19.56
CA ASN A 3 -5.66 13.17 -19.22
C ASN A 3 -4.97 12.08 -18.39
N ASN A 4 -3.71 11.75 -18.70
CA ASN A 4 -2.96 10.72 -17.98
C ASN A 4 -2.68 11.15 -16.53
N GLU A 5 -2.39 12.43 -16.31
CA GLU A 5 -2.16 12.94 -14.96
C GLU A 5 -3.46 12.96 -14.15
N THR A 6 -4.59 13.31 -14.77
CA THR A 6 -5.91 13.19 -14.13
C THR A 6 -6.22 11.74 -13.75
N MET A 7 -5.98 10.78 -14.64
CA MET A 7 -6.18 9.35 -14.35
C MET A 7 -5.26 8.85 -13.24
N ALA A 8 -4.00 9.29 -13.21
CA ALA A 8 -3.06 8.96 -12.14
C ALA A 8 -3.55 9.47 -10.78
N LYS A 9 -4.03 10.72 -10.72
CA LYS A 9 -4.63 11.29 -9.51
C LYS A 9 -5.88 10.52 -9.06
N ILE A 10 -6.77 10.19 -9.99
CA ILE A 10 -7.95 9.36 -9.68
C ILE A 10 -7.53 8.01 -9.09
N SER A 11 -6.53 7.35 -9.68
CA SER A 11 -5.98 6.09 -9.18
C SER A 11 -5.44 6.21 -7.74
N ILE A 12 -4.73 7.31 -7.42
CA ILE A 12 -4.23 7.58 -6.07
C ILE A 12 -5.37 7.77 -5.07
N TRP A 13 -6.40 8.54 -5.43
CA TRP A 13 -7.56 8.78 -4.56
C TRP A 13 -8.39 7.51 -4.33
N ILE A 14 -8.60 6.70 -5.37
CA ILE A 14 -9.26 5.39 -5.24
C ILE A 14 -8.44 4.50 -4.31
N HIS A 15 -7.10 4.47 -4.47
CA HIS A 15 -6.25 3.68 -3.60
C HIS A 15 -6.36 4.13 -2.14
N LEU A 16 -6.34 5.44 -1.88
CA LEU A 16 -6.53 5.99 -0.55
C LEU A 16 -7.89 5.58 0.04
N LEU A 17 -8.97 5.69 -0.74
CA LEU A 17 -10.30 5.30 -0.29
C LEU A 17 -10.34 3.81 0.08
N ILE A 18 -9.77 2.93 -0.74
CA ILE A 18 -9.68 1.50 -0.44
C ILE A 18 -8.86 1.26 0.83
N MET A 19 -7.71 1.93 1.00
CA MET A 19 -6.89 1.78 2.20
C MET A 19 -7.62 2.28 3.46
N ILE A 20 -8.35 3.39 3.40
CA ILE A 20 -9.15 3.87 4.52
C ILE A 20 -10.25 2.85 4.84
N SER A 21 -11.03 2.43 3.84
CA SER A 21 -12.18 1.56 4.03
C SER A 21 -11.82 0.14 4.47
N LEU A 22 -10.69 -0.40 4.02
CA LEU A 22 -10.30 -1.79 4.28
C LEU A 22 -9.20 -1.94 5.34
N VAL A 23 -8.48 -0.87 5.70
CA VAL A 23 -7.47 -0.92 6.76
C VAL A 23 -7.90 -0.12 7.98
N TRP A 24 -8.38 1.11 7.82
CA TRP A 24 -8.64 1.99 8.96
C TRP A 24 -10.04 1.78 9.56
N ILE A 25 -11.08 1.82 8.73
CA ILE A 25 -12.47 1.66 9.20
C ILE A 25 -12.67 0.37 9.99
N PRO A 26 -12.11 -0.80 9.58
CA PRO A 26 -12.28 -2.03 10.35
C PRO A 26 -11.88 -1.86 11.81
N PHE A 27 -10.77 -1.18 12.14
CA PHE A 27 -10.34 -0.99 13.54
C PHE A 27 -11.41 -0.37 14.44
N PHE A 28 -12.33 0.42 13.90
CA PHE A 28 -13.39 1.09 14.66
C PHE A 28 -14.69 0.29 14.75
N ILE A 29 -14.87 -0.78 13.98
CA ILE A 29 -16.08 -1.62 14.00
C ILE A 29 -16.05 -2.54 15.24
N PRO A 30 -16.96 -2.41 16.22
CA PRO A 30 -16.98 -3.25 17.40
C PRO A 30 -17.03 -4.76 17.08
N LEU A 31 -16.39 -5.59 17.91
CA LEU A 31 -16.42 -7.04 17.74
C LEU A 31 -17.84 -7.63 17.88
N SER A 32 -18.76 -6.94 18.56
CA SER A 32 -20.17 -7.33 18.61
C SER A 32 -20.86 -7.26 17.25
N ILE A 33 -20.44 -6.33 16.37
CA ILE A 33 -20.98 -6.16 15.02
C ILE A 33 -20.23 -7.05 14.03
N TRP A 34 -18.90 -7.14 14.15
CA TRP A 34 -18.07 -7.95 13.27
C TRP A 34 -17.04 -8.80 14.06
N PRO A 35 -17.47 -9.97 14.59
CA PRO A 35 -16.61 -10.79 15.46
C PRO A 35 -15.34 -11.30 14.76
N LYS A 36 -15.46 -11.69 13.48
CA LYS A 36 -14.34 -12.22 12.68
C LYS A 36 -13.43 -11.13 12.09
N ARG A 37 -13.65 -9.86 12.42
CA ARG A 37 -12.87 -8.73 11.91
C ARG A 37 -11.36 -8.90 12.12
N PRO A 38 -10.84 -9.28 13.31
CA PRO A 38 -9.39 -9.37 13.53
C PRO A 38 -8.71 -10.33 12.54
N LEU A 39 -9.31 -11.51 12.34
CA LEU A 39 -8.84 -12.50 11.37
C LEU A 39 -8.87 -11.96 9.94
N TRP A 40 -10.01 -11.39 9.52
CA TRP A 40 -10.15 -10.85 8.16
C TRP A 40 -9.12 -9.75 7.90
N HIS A 41 -8.94 -8.85 8.85
CA HIS A 41 -8.03 -7.70 8.72
C HIS A 41 -6.57 -8.15 8.65
N PHE A 42 -6.19 -9.10 9.50
CA PHE A 42 -4.86 -9.69 9.47
C PHE A 42 -4.57 -10.39 8.14
N ILE A 43 -5.49 -11.23 7.65
CA ILE A 43 -5.35 -11.90 6.34
C ILE A 43 -5.20 -10.87 5.22
N PHE A 44 -6.01 -9.81 5.22
CA PHE A 44 -5.95 -8.76 4.21
C PHE A 44 -4.59 -8.06 4.16
N LEU A 45 -4.05 -7.63 5.30
CA LEU A 45 -2.77 -6.95 5.36
C LEU A 45 -1.60 -7.87 5.00
N ILE A 46 -1.64 -9.13 5.44
CA ILE A 46 -0.66 -10.14 5.00
C ILE A 46 -0.72 -10.34 3.50
N ALA A 47 -1.91 -10.48 2.91
CA ALA A 47 -2.05 -10.65 1.47
C ALA A 47 -1.45 -9.48 0.68
N ILE A 48 -1.65 -8.25 1.15
CA ILE A 48 -1.02 -7.05 0.54
C ILE A 48 0.51 -7.11 0.65
N MET A 49 1.04 -7.48 1.82
CA MET A 49 2.49 -7.61 2.02
C MET A 49 3.10 -8.66 1.09
N VAL A 50 2.48 -9.85 1.05
CA VAL A 50 2.90 -10.96 0.18
C VAL A 50 2.86 -10.53 -1.29
N LEU A 51 1.78 -9.88 -1.74
CA LEU A 51 1.68 -9.35 -3.10
C LEU A 51 2.79 -8.33 -3.41
N GLY A 52 3.12 -7.47 -2.46
CA GLY A 52 4.22 -6.51 -2.59
C GLY A 52 5.59 -7.17 -2.72
N VAL A 53 5.84 -8.24 -1.96
CA VAL A 53 7.07 -9.04 -2.02
C VAL A 53 7.16 -9.79 -3.36
N ILE A 54 6.08 -10.46 -3.78
CA ILE A 54 6.02 -11.18 -5.06
C ILE A 54 6.28 -10.19 -6.22
N THR A 55 5.63 -9.03 -6.19
CA THR A 55 5.83 -7.98 -7.20
C THR A 55 7.28 -7.51 -7.21
N ALA A 56 7.88 -7.26 -6.04
CA ALA A 56 9.28 -6.87 -5.92
C ALA A 56 10.22 -7.94 -6.49
N MET A 57 9.99 -9.22 -6.20
CA MET A 57 10.78 -10.33 -6.75
C MET A 57 10.70 -10.41 -8.27
N ILE A 58 9.50 -10.34 -8.84
CA ILE A 58 9.30 -10.34 -10.30
C ILE A 58 10.07 -9.19 -10.95
N TYR A 59 10.00 -7.99 -10.37
CA TYR A 59 10.70 -6.82 -10.90
C TYR A 59 12.21 -6.90 -10.72
N ARG A 60 12.69 -7.48 -9.63
CA ARG A 60 14.11 -7.72 -9.41
C ARG A 60 14.68 -8.65 -10.47
N ILE A 61 14.01 -9.76 -10.75
CA ILE A 61 14.43 -10.74 -11.75
C ILE A 61 14.42 -10.10 -13.15
N ARG A 62 13.34 -9.41 -13.50
CA ARG A 62 13.13 -8.92 -14.88
C ARG A 62 13.88 -7.61 -15.21
N TYR A 63 14.13 -6.77 -14.20
CA TYR A 63 14.65 -5.42 -14.41
C TYR A 63 15.86 -5.06 -13.53
N ASN A 64 16.45 -6.05 -12.83
CA ASN A 64 17.61 -5.88 -11.95
C ASN A 64 17.43 -4.76 -10.89
N SER A 65 16.20 -4.57 -10.41
CA SER A 65 15.88 -3.61 -9.35
C SER A 65 16.35 -4.13 -7.99
N ARG A 66 16.98 -3.26 -7.18
CA ARG A 66 17.47 -3.60 -5.82
C ARG A 66 16.46 -3.33 -4.70
N ASN A 67 15.24 -2.88 -5.03
CA ASN A 67 14.27 -2.47 -4.01
C ASN A 67 13.38 -3.63 -3.56
N TYR A 68 13.26 -3.78 -2.24
CA TYR A 68 12.66 -4.96 -1.60
C TYR A 68 11.14 -4.91 -1.45
N PHE A 69 10.50 -3.76 -1.65
CA PHE A 69 9.05 -3.63 -1.56
C PHE A 69 8.52 -2.70 -2.65
N ILE A 70 7.64 -3.24 -3.50
CA ILE A 70 7.00 -2.48 -4.57
C ILE A 70 5.49 -2.74 -4.51
N CYS A 71 4.71 -1.70 -4.25
CA CYS A 71 3.26 -1.79 -4.37
C CYS A 71 2.88 -1.84 -5.86
N SER A 72 2.09 -2.84 -6.26
CA SER A 72 1.64 -2.99 -7.65
C SER A 72 0.82 -1.79 -8.14
N LEU A 73 0.04 -1.16 -7.25
CA LEU A 73 -0.70 0.07 -7.58
C LEU A 73 0.22 1.27 -7.83
N ASN A 74 1.32 1.42 -7.08
CA ASN A 74 2.31 2.45 -7.36
C ASN A 74 2.86 2.30 -8.80
N LEU A 75 3.12 1.06 -9.23
CA LEU A 75 3.55 0.76 -10.59
C LEU A 75 2.49 1.11 -11.63
N ILE A 76 1.23 0.73 -11.40
CA ILE A 76 0.12 1.05 -12.31
C ILE A 76 0.00 2.56 -12.52
N THR A 77 0.03 3.35 -11.44
CA THR A 77 -0.03 4.82 -11.54
C THR A 77 1.14 5.40 -12.33
N GLN A 78 2.36 4.89 -12.10
CA GLN A 78 3.53 5.33 -12.86
C GLN A 78 3.42 4.91 -14.35
N ARG A 79 2.80 3.76 -14.65
CA ARG A 79 2.50 3.35 -16.02
C ARG A 79 1.49 4.25 -16.71
N ILE A 80 0.43 4.66 -16.02
CA ILE A 80 -0.54 5.65 -16.53
C ILE A 80 0.18 6.96 -16.89
N ARG A 81 1.15 7.39 -16.07
CA ARG A 81 2.00 8.57 -16.32
C ARG A 81 3.04 8.38 -17.44
N GLY A 82 3.13 7.19 -18.05
CA GLY A 82 4.02 6.91 -19.18
C GLY A 82 5.43 6.43 -18.78
N TYR A 83 5.71 6.20 -17.50
CA TYR A 83 7.01 5.68 -17.08
C TYR A 83 7.20 4.22 -17.54
N LYS A 84 8.42 3.88 -17.95
CA LYS A 84 8.80 2.50 -18.30
C LYS A 84 8.92 1.66 -17.03
N TYR A 85 8.69 0.35 -17.09
CA TYR A 85 8.79 -0.54 -15.93
C TYR A 85 10.18 -0.57 -15.27
N SER A 86 11.24 -0.38 -16.06
CA SER A 86 12.63 -0.29 -15.61
C SER A 86 13.03 1.09 -15.05
N ASP A 87 12.12 2.08 -15.07
CA ASP A 87 12.42 3.41 -14.58
C ASP A 87 12.65 3.40 -13.07
N LYS A 88 13.78 3.95 -12.62
CA LYS A 88 14.16 3.99 -11.20
C LYS A 88 13.14 4.75 -10.34
N ARG A 89 12.41 5.70 -10.92
CA ARG A 89 11.38 6.49 -10.24
C ARG A 89 10.22 5.63 -9.72
N ASN A 90 9.94 4.51 -10.38
CA ASN A 90 8.90 3.57 -9.96
C ASN A 90 9.14 3.00 -8.56
N TYR A 91 10.41 2.85 -8.17
CA TYR A 91 10.77 2.17 -6.92
C TYR A 91 10.82 3.10 -5.72
N ASN A 92 10.98 4.41 -5.95
CA ASN A 92 10.96 5.43 -4.91
C ASN A 92 9.58 6.09 -4.76
N TYR A 93 8.65 5.70 -5.62
CA TYR A 93 7.31 6.24 -5.65
C TYR A 93 6.42 5.63 -4.57
N SER A 94 5.61 6.48 -3.94
CA SER A 94 4.61 6.09 -2.94
C SER A 94 3.39 6.98 -3.06
N HIS A 95 2.20 6.37 -3.20
CA HIS A 95 0.92 7.07 -3.11
C HIS A 95 0.81 7.88 -1.82
N LEU A 96 1.19 7.31 -0.67
CA LEU A 96 1.14 8.02 0.61
C LEU A 96 2.04 9.27 0.59
N LYS A 97 3.25 9.16 0.03
CA LYS A 97 4.15 10.31 -0.08
C LYS A 97 3.56 11.40 -0.95
N GLU A 98 2.96 11.04 -2.08
CA GLU A 98 2.32 12.01 -2.97
C GLU A 98 1.09 12.66 -2.33
N ILE A 99 0.25 11.88 -1.66
CA ILE A 99 -0.93 12.39 -0.94
C ILE A 99 -0.51 13.40 0.13
N LEU A 100 0.47 13.05 0.97
CA LEU A 100 0.96 13.94 2.01
C LEU A 100 1.59 15.22 1.44
N GLN A 101 2.22 15.14 0.27
CA GLN A 101 2.74 16.31 -0.43
C GLN A 101 1.63 17.27 -0.88
N PHE A 102 0.42 16.80 -1.23
CA PHE A 102 -0.71 17.71 -1.48
C PHE A 102 -1.06 18.57 -0.27
N PHE A 103 -0.83 18.05 0.94
CA PHE A 103 -1.01 18.77 2.21
C PHE A 103 0.28 19.46 2.69
N LYS A 104 1.31 19.58 1.85
CA LYS A 104 2.63 20.15 2.18
C LYS A 104 3.40 19.39 3.28
N ILE A 105 3.04 18.13 3.55
CA ILE A 105 3.71 17.26 4.51
C ILE A 105 4.79 16.44 3.78
N LYS A 106 6.05 16.55 4.23
CA LYS A 106 7.17 15.78 3.68
C LYS A 106 7.46 14.58 4.57
N ILE A 107 7.49 13.39 3.97
CA ILE A 107 7.90 12.16 4.64
C ILE A 107 9.16 11.56 3.99
N PRO A 108 10.01 10.88 4.78
CA PRO A 108 11.21 10.22 4.26
C PRO A 108 10.85 9.04 3.35
N THR A 109 11.77 8.71 2.44
CA THR A 109 11.64 7.51 1.60
C THR A 109 11.58 6.26 2.48
N GLY A 110 10.74 5.29 2.11
CA GLY A 110 10.56 4.06 2.89
C GLY A 110 9.65 4.21 4.11
N PHE A 111 9.01 5.36 4.34
CA PHE A 111 8.04 5.52 5.42
C PHE A 111 6.76 4.67 5.22
N SER A 112 6.26 4.56 3.99
CA SER A 112 5.05 3.77 3.67
C SER A 112 5.18 2.28 3.99
N PRO A 113 6.25 1.56 3.58
CA PRO A 113 6.40 0.16 3.97
C PRO A 113 6.59 -0.01 5.48
N LYS A 114 7.19 0.96 6.19
CA LYS A 114 7.26 0.93 7.66
C LYS A 114 5.87 1.03 8.30
N ILE A 115 5.01 1.93 7.82
CA ILE A 115 3.62 2.01 8.29
C ILE A 115 2.91 0.68 8.07
N LEU A 116 3.00 0.11 6.86
CA LEU A 116 2.36 -1.17 6.57
C LEU A 116 2.84 -2.26 7.55
N MET A 117 4.14 -2.36 7.77
CA MET A 117 4.71 -3.33 8.73
C MET A 117 4.19 -3.13 10.15
N VAL A 118 4.14 -1.88 10.64
CA VAL A 118 3.62 -1.56 11.97
C VAL A 118 2.13 -1.89 12.06
N THR A 119 1.32 -1.50 11.06
CA THR A 119 -0.11 -1.81 11.05
C THR A 119 -0.35 -3.32 11.02
N THR A 120 0.39 -4.07 10.20
CA THR A 120 0.29 -5.53 10.19
C THR A 120 0.66 -6.13 11.55
N PHE A 121 1.72 -5.63 12.20
CA PHE A 121 2.11 -6.10 13.53
C PHE A 121 1.02 -5.83 14.58
N ILE A 122 0.40 -4.66 14.57
CA ILE A 122 -0.74 -4.33 15.44
C ILE A 122 -1.93 -5.28 15.16
N THR A 123 -2.25 -5.55 13.89
CA THR A 123 -3.31 -6.50 13.56
C THR A 123 -2.99 -7.94 13.98
N LEU A 124 -1.71 -8.34 13.95
CA LEU A 124 -1.28 -9.64 14.45
C LEU A 124 -1.51 -9.75 15.96
N ILE A 125 -1.12 -8.75 16.74
CA ILE A 125 -1.40 -8.71 18.18
C ILE A 125 -2.91 -8.78 18.43
N ASN A 126 -3.70 -7.99 17.71
CA ASN A 126 -5.16 -7.99 17.84
C ASN A 126 -5.77 -9.35 17.49
N PHE A 127 -5.24 -10.03 16.48
CA PHE A 127 -5.66 -11.37 16.10
C PHE A 127 -5.29 -12.41 17.16
N ILE A 128 -4.08 -12.35 17.73
CA ILE A 128 -3.64 -13.24 18.81
C ILE A 128 -4.55 -13.06 20.04
N LEU A 129 -4.80 -11.82 20.47
CA LEU A 129 -5.70 -11.52 21.59
C LEU A 129 -7.15 -11.94 21.35
N TYR A 130 -7.56 -12.13 20.10
CA TYR A 130 -8.88 -12.65 19.76
C TYR A 130 -8.96 -14.19 19.88
N LEU A 131 -7.83 -14.90 19.80
CA LEU A 131 -7.78 -16.35 19.90
C LEU A 131 -7.71 -16.88 21.35
N PHE A 132 -7.35 -16.03 22.31
CA PHE A 132 -7.23 -16.33 23.74
C PHE A 132 -8.33 -15.63 24.53
#